data_AF-A0A2D6VKT8-F1
#
_entry.id   AF-A0A2D6VKT8-F1
#
_cell.length_a   1.000
_cell.length_b   1.000
_cell.length_c   1.000
_cell.angle_alpha   90.00
_cell.angle_beta   90.00
_cell.angle_gamma   90.00
#
_symmetry.space_group_name_H-M   'P 1'
#
loop_
_entity.id
_entity.type
_entity.pdbx_description
1 polymer ?
#
loop_
_entity_poly.entity_id
_entity_poly.type
_entity_poly.pdbx_seq_one_letter_code
_entity_poly.pdbx_strand_id
1 'polypeptide(L)' 'DETWGVLLGSSRKSWIDHLCDAPAPVKRLGGSIASAIDAVAKGVEIIRVHDVSETVQAIKVAKELATDAQSK' A
#
# COMPACT_ATOMS: atom_id res chain seq x y z
N ASP A 1 4.19 21.65 -6.14
CA ASP A 1 5.57 21.85 -6.61
C ASP A 1 6.05 20.47 -7.02
N GLU A 2 6.27 20.26 -8.32
CA GLU A 2 6.64 18.96 -8.91
C GLU A 2 8.05 18.50 -8.51
N THR A 3 8.77 19.30 -7.73
CA THR A 3 10.12 18.96 -7.25
C THR A 3 10.13 18.06 -6.01
N TRP A 4 9.00 17.86 -5.34
CA TRP A 4 8.92 17.08 -4.09
C TRP A 4 8.04 15.84 -4.24
N GLY A 5 8.56 14.70 -3.80
CA GLY A 5 7.82 13.46 -3.81
C GLY A 5 6.80 13.32 -2.69
N VAL A 6 5.76 12.51 -2.94
CA VAL A 6 4.70 12.23 -1.97
C VAL A 6 5.10 11.08 -1.05
N LEU A 7 4.99 11.29 0.26
CA LEU A 7 5.09 10.23 1.28
C LEU A 7 3.71 9.87 1.82
N LEU A 8 3.36 8.58 1.79
CA LEU A 8 2.14 8.06 2.41
C LEU A 8 2.44 7.19 3.63
N GLY A 9 1.83 7.53 4.77
CA GLY A 9 1.93 6.80 6.05
C GLY A 9 0.62 6.14 6.47
N SER A 10 0.12 5.20 5.66
CA SER A 10 -1.21 4.62 5.81
C SER A 10 -1.26 3.32 6.65
N SER A 11 -0.11 2.65 6.81
CA SER A 11 -0.01 1.36 7.48
C SER A 11 -0.61 1.36 8.90
N ARG A 12 -1.51 0.40 9.16
CA ARG A 12 -2.21 0.12 10.43
C ARG A 12 -3.06 1.27 11.00
N LYS A 13 -3.34 2.32 10.23
CA LYS A 13 -4.16 3.46 10.66
C LYS A 13 -5.61 3.05 10.94
N SER A 14 -6.30 3.80 11.80
CA SER A 14 -7.69 3.53 12.23
C SER A 14 -8.70 3.59 11.10
N TRP A 15 -8.46 4.33 10.03
CA TRP A 15 -9.38 4.37 8.89
C TRP A 15 -9.57 2.99 8.24
N ILE A 16 -8.56 2.11 8.31
CA ILE A 16 -8.64 0.74 7.80
C ILE A 16 -9.67 -0.07 8.61
N ASP A 17 -9.67 0.10 9.93
CA ASP A 17 -10.64 -0.54 10.81
C ASP A 17 -12.08 -0.17 10.44
N HIS A 18 -12.33 1.10 10.18
CA HIS A 18 -13.65 1.59 9.80
C HIS A 18 -14.17 1.04 8.46
N LEU A 19 -13.32 0.38 7.66
CA LEU A 19 -13.71 -0.23 6.38
C LEU A 19 -13.84 -1.75 6.43
N CYS A 20 -13.18 -2.42 7.37
CA CYS A 20 -13.08 -3.88 7.38
C CYS A 20 -13.13 -4.52 8.77
N ASP A 21 -13.60 -3.79 9.79
CA ASP A 21 -13.79 -4.27 11.17
C ASP A 21 -12.53 -4.95 11.75
N ALA A 22 -11.41 -4.22 11.66
CA ALA A 22 -10.10 -4.67 12.15
C ALA A 22 -9.62 -3.80 13.34
N PRO A 23 -10.21 -3.97 14.55
CA PRO A 23 -10.01 -3.05 15.67
C PRO A 23 -8.58 -3.05 16.22
N ALA A 24 -7.91 -4.21 16.18
CA ALA A 24 -6.51 -4.31 16.59
C ALA A 24 -5.58 -3.87 15.44
N PRO A 25 -4.64 -2.93 15.64
CA PRO A 25 -3.75 -2.45 14.59
C PRO A 25 -2.98 -3.55 13.86
N VAL A 26 -2.59 -4.62 14.56
CA VAL A 26 -1.89 -5.77 13.97
C VAL A 26 -2.76 -6.56 12.98
N LYS A 27 -4.09 -6.51 13.11
CA LYS A 27 -5.03 -7.16 12.19
C LYS A 27 -5.27 -6.37 10.91
N ARG A 28 -4.70 -5.16 10.78
CA ARG A 28 -4.89 -4.26 9.63
C ARG A 28 -3.88 -4.49 8.51
N LEU A 29 -3.13 -5.59 8.53
CA LEU A 29 -2.10 -5.89 7.53
C LEU A 29 -2.67 -5.90 6.11
N GLY A 30 -3.77 -6.63 5.88
CA GLY A 30 -4.40 -6.71 4.55
C GLY A 30 -4.81 -5.34 4.00
N GLY A 31 -5.51 -4.52 4.79
CA GLY A 31 -5.88 -3.16 4.39
C GLY A 31 -4.68 -2.22 4.22
N SER A 32 -3.60 -2.42 4.99
CA SER A 32 -2.35 -1.66 4.85
C SER A 32 -1.66 -1.96 3.52
N ILE A 33 -1.60 -3.25 3.15
CA ILE A 33 -1.05 -3.69 1.87
C ILE A 33 -1.89 -3.16 0.71
N ALA A 34 -3.21 -3.27 0.80
CA ALA A 34 -4.12 -2.75 -0.23
C ALA A 34 -3.91 -1.24 -0.46
N SER A 35 -3.83 -0.45 0.63
CA SER A 35 -3.55 0.98 0.55
C SER A 35 -2.17 1.27 -0.05
N ALA A 36 -1.15 0.46 0.26
CA ALA A 36 0.19 0.67 -0.29
C ALA A 36 0.25 0.39 -1.80
N ILE A 37 -0.38 -0.71 -2.27
CA ILE A 37 -0.44 -1.04 -3.70
C ILE A 37 -1.13 0.07 -4.49
N ASP A 38 -2.30 0.52 -4.02
CA ASP A 38 -3.06 1.60 -4.65
C ASP A 38 -2.27 2.92 -4.68
N ALA A 39 -1.53 3.23 -3.61
CA ALA A 39 -0.67 4.41 -3.55
C ALA A 39 0.47 4.36 -4.58
N VAL A 40 1.15 3.23 -4.73
CA VAL A 40 2.19 3.05 -5.76
C VAL A 40 1.59 3.23 -7.15
N ALA A 41 0.41 2.65 -7.41
CA ALA A 41 -0.27 2.79 -8.70
C ALA A 41 -0.64 4.24 -9.03
N LYS A 42 -0.87 5.08 -8.00
CA LYS A 42 -1.16 6.51 -8.11
C LYS A 42 0.09 7.40 -8.15
N GLY A 43 1.29 6.83 -8.18
CA GLY A 43 2.55 7.58 -8.27
C GLY A 43 3.10 8.09 -6.94
N VAL A 44 2.68 7.53 -5.80
CA VAL A 44 3.32 7.84 -4.52
C VAL A 44 4.73 7.26 -4.49
N GLU A 45 5.72 8.11 -4.19
CA GLU A 45 7.14 7.76 -4.26
C GLU A 45 7.65 7.08 -2.99
N ILE A 46 7.14 7.48 -1.82
CA ILE A 46 7.59 6.95 -0.52
C ILE A 46 6.42 6.39 0.27
N ILE A 47 6.55 5.16 0.76
CA ILE A 47 5.55 4.54 1.63
C ILE A 47 6.18 4.21 2.98
N ARG A 48 5.63 4.78 4.06
CA ARG A 48 6.00 4.47 5.44
C ARG A 48 5.13 3.34 5.97
N VAL A 49 5.75 2.19 6.27
CA VAL A 49 5.06 0.99 6.73
C VAL A 49 5.61 0.45 8.05
N HIS A 50 4.79 -0.33 8.76
CA HIS A 50 5.23 -1.11 9.92
C HIS A 50 5.73 -2.51 9.48
N ASP A 51 5.07 -3.10 8.48
CA ASP A 51 5.27 -4.46 7.98
C ASP A 51 6.04 -4.43 6.65
N VAL A 52 7.37 -4.27 6.73
CA VAL A 52 8.22 -3.99 5.56
C VAL A 52 8.27 -5.19 4.60
N SER A 53 8.52 -6.39 5.11
CA SER A 53 8.72 -7.60 4.29
C SER A 53 7.49 -7.90 3.44
N GLU A 54 6.33 -7.92 4.08
CA GLU A 54 5.03 -8.22 3.48
C GLU A 54 4.64 -7.15 2.45
N THR A 55 4.86 -5.88 2.77
CA THR A 55 4.55 -4.79 1.84
C THR A 55 5.44 -4.83 0.60
N VAL A 56 6.75 -5.06 0.76
CA VAL A 56 7.68 -5.18 -0.37
C VAL A 56 7.32 -6.37 -1.26
N GLN A 57 7.00 -7.53 -0.67
CA GLN A 57 6.55 -8.70 -1.42
C GLN A 57 5.29 -8.40 -2.22
N ALA A 58 4.27 -7.81 -1.59
CA ALA A 58 3.00 -7.52 -2.23
C ALA A 58 3.14 -6.51 -3.38
N ILE A 59 3.92 -5.44 -3.21
CA ILE A 59 4.18 -4.45 -4.26
C ILE A 59 4.91 -5.08 -5.45
N LYS A 60 5.91 -5.96 -5.20
CA LYS A 60 6.62 -6.66 -6.29
C LYS A 60 5.66 -7.49 -7.13
N VAL A 61 4.84 -8.33 -6.49
CA VAL A 61 3.84 -9.15 -7.20
C VAL A 61 2.84 -8.27 -7.94
N ALA A 62 2.33 -7.20 -7.32
CA ALA A 62 1.37 -6.30 -7.94
C ALA A 62 1.93 -5.61 -9.20
N LYS A 63 3.22 -5.25 -9.22
CA LYS A 63 3.87 -4.64 -10.39
C LYS A 63 3.95 -5.61 -11.59
N GLU A 64 4.30 -6.86 -11.35
CA GLU A 64 4.33 -7.89 -12.40
C GLU A 64 2.92 -8.11 -12.98
N LEU A 65 1.92 -8.26 -12.11
CA LEU A 65 0.51 -8.44 -12.53
C LEU A 65 -0.03 -7.25 -13.35
N ALA A 66 0.36 -6.02 -13.01
CA ALA A 66 -0.06 -4.83 -13.75
C ALA A 66 0.59 -4.74 -15.15
N THR A 67 1.81 -5.25 -15.30
CA THR A 67 2.56 -5.26 -16.57
C THR A 67 1.96 -6.26 -17.57
N ASP A 68 1.54 -7.43 -17.08
CA ASP A 68 0.87 -8.45 -17.89
C ASP A 68 -0.51 -8.00 -18.40
N ALA A 69 -1.20 -7.14 -17.64
CA ALA A 69 -2.50 -6.60 -18.04
C ALA A 69 -2.43 -5.56 -19.17
N GLN A 70 -1.27 -4.91 -19.37
CA GLN A 70 -1.06 -3.88 -20.40
C GLN A 70 -0.41 -4.42 -21.68
N SER A 71 0.06 -5.67 -21.67
CA SER A 71 0.71 -6.34 -22.81
C SER A 71 -0.26 -7.17 -23.67
N LYS A 72 -1.57 -6.99 -23.50
CA LYS A 72 -2.63 -7.61 -24.31
C LYS A 72 -3.47 -6.55 -25.02
#